data_AF-A0A2D1IL90-F1
#
_entry.id   AF-A0A2D1IL90-F1
#
_cell.length_a   1.000
_cell.length_b   1.000
_cell.length_c   1.000
_cell.angle_alpha   90.00
_cell.angle_beta   90.00
_cell.angle_gamma   90.00
#
_symmetry.space_group_name_H-M   'P 1'
#
loop_
_entity.id
_entity.type
_entity.pdbx_description
1 polymer ?
#
loop_
_entity_poly.entity_id
_entity_poly.type
_entity_poly.pdbx_seq_one_letter_code
_entity_poly.pdbx_strand_id
1 'polypeptide(L)'
;MNQILDIQASQQQALLYLLNYLKQQKYQFTAITPLSHQRILDRRQSNLNNEITLKDIFGWNLRFKKTNLDPVLFSLLEEHQLLQVQGNQYLSQVRVASLDNELFIHSAFPTMEQDAVFFGPDTYRFAYHLKQYLASQSHPFKRALELCCGTSATAVSIAKYFPDFDELVVADLNPKALLYSRINIDFAGYKNIHPVHSNLFSNIKGKFDLIFANPPYLIDPHQRHYRHGGHELDGCDLSFRIIKEGIQRLNPQGCLFLYTGVTITQDGNRFLQHLENLMKQNTNLSWSYEEIDPDIFGEELEQPAYQHVERIALALIKIERKS
;
A
#
# COMPACT_ATOMS: atom_id res chain seq x y z
N MET A 1 -11.49 26.11 5.84
CA MET A 1 -11.21 24.95 6.71
C MET A 1 -12.46 24.09 6.90
N ASN A 2 -13.61 24.67 7.30
CA ASN A 2 -14.87 23.92 7.47
C ASN A 2 -15.39 23.26 6.18
N GLN A 3 -15.44 23.98 5.04
CA GLN A 3 -15.90 23.38 3.77
C GLN A 3 -15.06 22.19 3.27
N ILE A 4 -13.73 22.20 3.50
CA ILE A 4 -12.86 21.09 3.08
C ILE A 4 -13.08 19.86 3.96
N LEU A 5 -13.26 20.06 5.27
CA LEU A 5 -13.60 18.99 6.22
C LEU A 5 -14.99 18.41 5.93
N ASP A 6 -15.97 19.25 5.59
CA ASP A 6 -17.32 18.81 5.23
C ASP A 6 -17.32 17.98 3.93
N ILE A 7 -16.55 18.39 2.91
CA ILE A 7 -16.40 17.63 1.66
C ILE A 7 -15.73 16.27 1.90
N GLN A 8 -14.66 16.22 2.72
CA GLN A 8 -13.97 14.97 3.04
C GLN A 8 -14.86 13.98 3.81
N ALA A 9 -15.60 14.48 4.81
CA ALA A 9 -16.55 13.66 5.57
C ALA A 9 -17.68 13.12 4.67
N SER A 10 -18.11 13.92 3.70
CA SER A 10 -19.15 13.55 2.74
C SER A 10 -18.66 12.51 1.71
N GLN A 11 -17.45 12.67 1.16
CA GLN A 11 -16.81 11.65 0.30
C GLN A 11 -16.58 10.33 1.04
N GLN A 12 -16.19 10.39 2.32
CA GLN A 12 -16.03 9.20 3.15
C GLN A 12 -17.34 8.40 3.26
N GLN A 13 -18.49 9.06 3.47
CA GLN A 13 -19.79 8.38 3.51
C GLN A 13 -20.14 7.70 2.18
N ALA A 14 -19.89 8.39 1.06
CA ALA A 14 -20.13 7.84 -0.28
C ALA A 14 -19.29 6.57 -0.56
N LEU A 15 -18.02 6.62 -0.16
CA LEU A 15 -17.08 5.52 -0.32
C LEU A 15 -17.39 4.35 0.62
N LEU A 16 -17.83 4.61 1.85
CA LEU A 16 -18.36 3.58 2.74
C LEU A 16 -19.63 2.93 2.18
N TYR A 17 -20.54 3.71 1.58
CA TYR A 17 -21.72 3.17 0.92
C TYR A 17 -21.33 2.26 -0.26
N LEU A 18 -20.38 2.70 -1.10
CA LEU A 18 -19.83 1.88 -2.19
C LEU A 18 -19.29 0.54 -1.68
N LEU A 19 -18.44 0.56 -0.64
CA LEU A 19 -17.88 -0.66 -0.07
C LEU A 19 -18.96 -1.61 0.47
N ASN A 20 -19.96 -1.09 1.17
CA ASN A 20 -21.10 -1.88 1.65
C ASN A 20 -21.93 -2.47 0.51
N TYR A 21 -22.23 -1.67 -0.52
CA TYR A 21 -22.92 -2.13 -1.72
C TYR A 21 -22.14 -3.27 -2.38
N LEU A 22 -20.84 -3.10 -2.63
CA LEU A 22 -19.99 -4.13 -3.23
C LEU A 22 -19.93 -5.40 -2.38
N LYS A 23 -19.85 -5.28 -1.04
CA LYS A 23 -19.88 -6.42 -0.12
C LYS A 23 -21.19 -7.21 -0.23
N GLN A 24 -22.33 -6.52 -0.32
CA GLN A 24 -23.64 -7.17 -0.53
C GLN A 24 -23.72 -7.91 -1.87
N GLN A 25 -23.07 -7.38 -2.91
CA GLN A 25 -22.95 -8.03 -4.22
C GLN A 25 -21.90 -9.15 -4.27
N LYS A 26 -21.31 -9.53 -3.12
CA LYS A 26 -20.22 -10.52 -3.02
C LYS A 26 -19.04 -10.19 -3.96
N TYR A 27 -18.77 -8.90 -4.14
CA TYR A 27 -17.71 -8.41 -5.01
C TYR A 27 -16.35 -8.93 -4.53
N GLN A 28 -15.50 -9.32 -5.48
CA GLN A 28 -14.12 -9.72 -5.26
C GLN A 28 -13.29 -9.31 -6.48
N PHE A 29 -12.11 -8.74 -6.25
CA PHE A 29 -11.21 -8.33 -7.31
C PHE A 29 -9.76 -8.37 -6.83
N THR A 30 -8.93 -9.13 -7.53
CA THR A 30 -7.49 -9.19 -7.25
C THR A 30 -6.79 -8.13 -8.07
N ALA A 31 -6.15 -7.17 -7.41
CA ALA A 31 -5.30 -6.20 -8.09
C ALA A 31 -4.03 -6.88 -8.61
N ILE A 32 -3.67 -6.58 -9.86
CA ILE A 32 -2.51 -7.15 -10.55
C ILE A 32 -1.52 -6.04 -10.92
N THR A 33 -0.39 -6.40 -11.55
CA THR A 33 0.62 -5.41 -11.96
C THR A 33 0.03 -4.37 -12.94
N PRO A 34 0.45 -3.10 -12.87
CA PRO A 34 0.00 -2.06 -13.80
C PRO A 34 0.16 -2.44 -15.27
N LEU A 35 1.28 -3.07 -15.63
CA LEU A 35 1.55 -3.53 -16.99
C LEU A 35 0.53 -4.59 -17.46
N SER A 36 0.23 -5.58 -16.61
CA SER A 36 -0.78 -6.59 -16.93
C SER A 36 -2.19 -5.99 -17.02
N HIS A 37 -2.50 -5.03 -16.13
CA HIS A 37 -3.76 -4.29 -16.16
C HIS A 37 -3.91 -3.54 -17.49
N GLN A 38 -2.89 -2.80 -17.92
CA GLN A 38 -2.89 -2.07 -19.20
C GLN A 38 -3.13 -3.01 -20.38
N ARG A 39 -2.39 -4.13 -20.46
CA ARG A 39 -2.56 -5.14 -21.53
C ARG A 39 -3.97 -5.72 -21.59
N ILE A 40 -4.67 -5.83 -20.45
CA ILE A 40 -6.08 -6.27 -20.41
C ILE A 40 -7.01 -5.18 -20.93
N LEU A 41 -6.78 -3.91 -20.56
CA LEU A 41 -7.55 -2.79 -21.07
C LEU A 41 -7.42 -2.65 -22.59
N ASP A 42 -6.20 -2.73 -23.12
CA ASP A 42 -5.94 -2.63 -24.56
C ASP A 42 -6.71 -3.71 -25.35
N ARG A 43 -6.74 -4.95 -24.83
CA ARG A 43 -7.53 -6.04 -25.43
C ARG A 43 -9.03 -5.81 -25.37
N ARG A 44 -9.53 -5.17 -24.32
CA ARG A 44 -10.96 -4.96 -24.08
C ARG A 44 -11.52 -3.77 -24.84
N GLN A 45 -10.71 -2.74 -25.12
CA GLN A 45 -11.10 -1.64 -26.00
C GLN A 45 -11.50 -2.15 -27.40
N SER A 46 -10.94 -3.28 -27.84
CA SER A 46 -11.25 -3.91 -29.12
C SER A 46 -12.51 -4.80 -29.12
N ASN A 47 -13.15 -5.07 -27.97
CA ASN A 47 -14.30 -5.97 -27.83
C ASN A 47 -15.40 -5.36 -26.94
N LEU A 48 -16.15 -4.41 -27.49
CA LEU A 48 -17.15 -3.58 -26.76
C LEU A 48 -18.53 -4.24 -26.56
N ASN A 49 -18.72 -5.51 -26.94
CA ASN A 49 -20.05 -6.14 -27.00
C ASN A 49 -20.51 -6.85 -25.71
N ASN A 50 -19.79 -6.69 -24.60
CA ASN A 50 -20.13 -7.37 -23.35
C ASN A 50 -20.86 -6.44 -22.37
N GLU A 51 -21.74 -7.04 -21.57
CA GLU A 51 -22.38 -6.38 -20.43
C GLU A 51 -21.31 -5.91 -19.43
N ILE A 52 -21.41 -4.65 -18.98
CA ILE A 52 -20.47 -4.04 -18.03
C ILE A 52 -20.80 -4.49 -16.62
N THR A 53 -19.84 -5.14 -15.96
CA THR A 53 -19.96 -5.63 -14.58
C THR A 53 -19.38 -4.64 -13.56
N LEU A 54 -19.68 -4.85 -12.27
CA LEU A 54 -19.03 -4.09 -11.19
C LEU A 54 -17.50 -4.27 -11.16
N LYS A 55 -16.99 -5.44 -11.58
CA LYS A 55 -15.54 -5.67 -11.71
C LYS A 55 -14.95 -4.87 -12.85
N ASP A 56 -15.72 -4.61 -13.90
CA ASP A 56 -15.27 -3.75 -14.99
C ASP A 56 -15.14 -2.31 -14.51
N ILE A 57 -16.12 -1.82 -13.74
CA ILE A 57 -16.16 -0.44 -13.24
C ILE A 57 -15.11 -0.22 -12.13
N PHE A 58 -15.19 -0.96 -11.03
CA PHE A 58 -14.39 -0.71 -9.82
C PHE A 58 -13.12 -1.56 -9.76
N GLY A 59 -13.00 -2.61 -10.57
CA GLY A 59 -11.80 -3.45 -10.63
C GLY A 59 -10.88 -3.03 -11.78
N TRP A 60 -11.37 -3.10 -13.01
CA TRP A 60 -10.62 -2.78 -14.23
C TRP A 60 -10.61 -1.29 -14.57
N ASN A 61 -11.44 -0.46 -13.92
CA ASN A 61 -11.55 0.97 -14.19
C ASN A 61 -12.06 1.28 -15.61
N LEU A 62 -12.96 0.44 -16.14
CA LEU A 62 -13.56 0.62 -17.46
C LEU A 62 -14.66 1.67 -17.45
N ARG A 63 -14.83 2.31 -18.61
CA ARG A 63 -15.90 3.28 -18.87
C ARG A 63 -17.26 2.59 -18.79
N PHE A 64 -18.25 3.28 -18.25
CA PHE A 64 -19.61 2.76 -18.12
C PHE A 64 -20.65 3.86 -18.38
N LYS A 65 -21.90 3.46 -18.66
CA LYS A 65 -23.05 4.36 -18.76
C LYS A 65 -23.77 4.44 -17.43
N LYS A 66 -24.51 5.51 -17.17
CA LYS A 66 -25.34 5.68 -15.96
C LYS A 66 -26.21 4.46 -15.64
N THR A 67 -26.77 3.81 -16.67
CA THR A 67 -27.63 2.61 -16.52
C THR A 67 -26.89 1.34 -16.13
N ASN A 68 -25.56 1.34 -16.07
CA ASN A 68 -24.75 0.19 -15.64
C ASN A 68 -24.55 0.12 -14.13
N LEU A 69 -24.98 1.13 -13.37
CA LEU A 69 -24.94 1.14 -11.91
C LEU A 69 -26.35 1.26 -11.33
N ASP A 70 -26.50 0.80 -10.10
CA ASP A 70 -27.67 1.11 -9.28
C ASP A 70 -27.87 2.65 -9.23
N PRO A 71 -29.10 3.16 -9.46
CA PRO A 71 -29.34 4.60 -9.54
C PRO A 71 -28.97 5.37 -8.27
N VAL A 72 -29.12 4.77 -7.10
CA VAL A 72 -28.77 5.40 -5.81
C VAL A 72 -27.26 5.46 -5.68
N LEU A 73 -26.56 4.35 -5.94
CA LEU A 73 -25.09 4.34 -5.95
C LEU A 73 -24.53 5.34 -6.96
N PHE A 74 -25.06 5.37 -8.18
CA PHE A 74 -24.60 6.30 -9.21
C PHE A 74 -24.73 7.75 -8.76
N SER A 75 -25.92 8.14 -8.27
CA SER A 75 -26.20 9.52 -7.86
C SER A 75 -25.27 9.95 -6.72
N LEU A 76 -25.02 9.06 -5.77
CA LEU A 76 -24.09 9.29 -4.66
C LEU A 76 -22.65 9.51 -5.16
N LEU A 77 -22.15 8.64 -6.04
CA LEU A 77 -20.79 8.79 -6.58
C LEU A 77 -20.65 10.05 -7.44
N GLU A 78 -21.68 10.42 -8.21
CA GLU A 78 -21.72 11.63 -9.02
C GLU A 78 -21.70 12.90 -8.15
N GLU A 79 -22.59 12.99 -7.15
CA GLU A 79 -22.71 14.14 -6.22
C GLU A 79 -21.39 14.42 -5.48
N HIS A 80 -20.65 13.36 -5.12
CA HIS A 80 -19.39 13.47 -4.38
C HIS A 80 -18.14 13.52 -5.26
N GLN A 81 -18.28 13.75 -6.57
CA GLN A 81 -17.17 13.89 -7.53
C GLN A 81 -16.25 12.66 -7.59
N LEU A 82 -16.82 11.47 -7.36
CA LEU A 82 -16.12 10.19 -7.45
C LEU A 82 -16.21 9.58 -8.86
N LEU A 83 -16.86 10.27 -9.80
CA LEU A 83 -16.95 9.91 -11.20
C LEU A 83 -16.37 11.02 -12.09
N GLN A 84 -15.53 10.64 -13.05
CA GLN A 84 -15.11 11.52 -14.13
C GLN A 84 -16.04 11.34 -15.33
N VAL A 85 -16.58 12.44 -15.83
CA VAL A 85 -17.45 12.46 -17.01
C VAL A 85 -16.62 12.55 -18.29
N GLN A 86 -16.88 11.68 -19.26
CA GLN A 86 -16.28 11.71 -20.59
C GLN A 86 -17.34 11.46 -21.67
N GLY A 87 -17.93 12.54 -22.18
CA GLY A 87 -19.09 12.47 -23.08
C GLY A 87 -20.30 11.88 -22.35
N ASN A 88 -20.87 10.82 -22.90
CA ASN A 88 -22.02 10.10 -22.30
C ASN A 88 -21.61 8.91 -21.42
N GLN A 89 -20.33 8.81 -21.06
CA GLN A 89 -19.76 7.75 -20.25
C GLN A 89 -19.07 8.31 -19.01
N TYR A 90 -18.89 7.45 -18.03
CA TYR A 90 -18.31 7.75 -16.73
C TYR A 90 -17.13 6.82 -16.45
N LEU A 91 -16.16 7.32 -15.69
CA LEU A 91 -15.06 6.55 -15.11
C LEU A 91 -15.08 6.73 -13.61
N SER A 92 -14.86 5.65 -12.87
CA SER A 92 -14.68 5.74 -11.42
C SER A 92 -13.33 6.37 -11.09
N GLN A 93 -13.30 7.31 -10.14
CA GLN A 93 -12.08 7.91 -9.58
C GLN A 93 -11.41 7.01 -8.53
N VAL A 94 -12.09 5.92 -8.16
CA VAL A 94 -11.59 4.90 -7.22
C VAL A 94 -11.70 3.50 -7.80
N ARG A 95 -10.81 2.64 -7.35
CA ARG A 95 -10.89 1.19 -7.55
C ARG A 95 -11.07 0.49 -6.21
N VAL A 96 -11.59 -0.73 -6.26
CA VAL A 96 -11.79 -1.58 -5.09
C VAL A 96 -11.16 -2.94 -5.35
N ALA A 97 -10.21 -3.31 -4.48
CA ALA A 97 -9.54 -4.60 -4.47
C ALA A 97 -9.89 -5.37 -3.19
N SER A 98 -9.72 -6.69 -3.23
CA SER A 98 -10.00 -7.57 -2.10
C SER A 98 -8.73 -8.22 -1.52
N LEU A 99 -8.64 -8.31 -0.19
CA LEU A 99 -7.63 -9.04 0.57
C LEU A 99 -8.30 -9.65 1.83
N ASP A 100 -8.15 -10.96 2.04
CA ASP A 100 -8.75 -11.72 3.17
C ASP A 100 -10.26 -11.48 3.37
N ASN A 101 -11.00 -11.50 2.26
CA ASN A 101 -12.44 -11.23 2.19
C ASN A 101 -12.86 -9.80 2.59
N GLU A 102 -11.93 -8.89 2.89
CA GLU A 102 -12.22 -7.46 2.98
C GLU A 102 -12.01 -6.76 1.65
N LEU A 103 -12.59 -5.56 1.56
CA LEU A 103 -12.52 -4.68 0.40
C LEU A 103 -11.76 -3.41 0.77
N PHE A 104 -10.92 -2.93 -0.15
CA PHE A 104 -10.06 -1.78 0.04
C PHE A 104 -10.21 -0.82 -1.14
N ILE A 105 -10.56 0.43 -0.84
CA ILE A 105 -10.51 1.52 -1.82
C ILE A 105 -9.06 1.92 -2.05
N HIS A 106 -8.74 2.14 -3.32
CA HIS A 106 -7.49 2.71 -3.79
C HIS A 106 -7.72 3.57 -5.05
N SER A 107 -6.66 4.20 -5.56
CA SER A 107 -6.81 5.15 -6.67
C SER A 107 -7.19 4.49 -8.00
N ALA A 108 -7.84 5.28 -8.86
CA ALA A 108 -8.15 4.91 -10.23
C ALA A 108 -6.90 4.50 -11.03
N PHE A 109 -7.14 3.78 -12.13
CA PHE A 109 -6.13 3.43 -13.11
C PHE A 109 -6.25 4.34 -14.35
N PRO A 110 -5.13 4.85 -14.91
CA PRO A 110 -3.75 4.65 -14.48
C PRO A 110 -3.36 5.52 -13.28
N THR A 111 -2.42 5.04 -12.46
CA THR A 111 -1.91 5.75 -11.27
C THR A 111 -0.83 6.75 -11.65
N MET A 112 -1.23 7.83 -12.34
CA MET A 112 -0.32 8.86 -12.85
C MET A 112 -0.17 10.04 -11.89
N GLU A 113 -1.14 10.27 -11.01
CA GLU A 113 -1.08 11.37 -10.04
C GLU A 113 0.03 11.15 -9.01
N GLN A 114 0.69 12.24 -8.60
CA GLN A 114 1.73 12.20 -7.56
C GLN A 114 1.20 11.64 -6.23
N ASP A 115 -0.05 11.95 -5.91
CA ASP A 115 -0.76 11.52 -4.71
C ASP A 115 -1.55 10.21 -4.89
N ALA A 116 -1.36 9.48 -5.99
CA ALA A 116 -2.05 8.21 -6.19
C ALA A 116 -1.76 7.23 -5.05
N VAL A 117 -2.81 6.55 -4.60
CA VAL A 117 -2.78 5.53 -3.56
C VAL A 117 -2.81 4.18 -4.24
N PHE A 118 -1.71 3.45 -4.16
CA PHE A 118 -1.52 2.18 -4.84
C PHE A 118 -1.98 1.00 -3.98
N PHE A 119 -2.49 -0.02 -4.65
CA PHE A 119 -2.78 -1.34 -4.10
C PHE A 119 -2.48 -2.35 -5.22
N GLY A 120 -1.63 -3.33 -4.95
CA GLY A 120 -1.17 -4.25 -5.98
C GLY A 120 -0.56 -5.55 -5.45
N PRO A 121 0.12 -6.32 -6.32
CA PRO A 121 0.75 -7.60 -6.00
C PRO A 121 1.72 -7.56 -4.80
N ASP A 122 2.34 -6.41 -4.56
CA ASP A 122 3.23 -6.17 -3.42
C ASP A 122 2.47 -6.16 -2.09
N THR A 123 1.28 -5.57 -2.05
CA THR A 123 0.41 -5.55 -0.86
C THR A 123 0.04 -6.98 -0.43
N TYR A 124 -0.31 -7.83 -1.40
CA TYR A 124 -0.64 -9.24 -1.15
C TYR A 124 0.55 -10.02 -0.58
N ARG A 125 1.73 -9.89 -1.20
CA ARG A 125 2.96 -10.55 -0.74
C ARG A 125 3.38 -10.05 0.63
N PHE A 126 3.35 -8.74 0.85
CA PHE A 126 3.69 -8.14 2.14
C PHE A 126 2.79 -8.63 3.26
N ALA A 127 1.47 -8.59 3.07
CA ALA A 127 0.51 -9.11 4.05
C ALA A 127 0.70 -10.60 4.32
N TYR A 128 0.98 -11.40 3.28
CA TYR A 128 1.26 -12.83 3.42
C TYR A 128 2.48 -13.08 4.32
N HIS A 129 3.63 -12.47 4.00
CA HIS A 129 4.86 -12.71 4.75
C HIS A 129 4.80 -12.15 6.17
N LEU A 130 4.16 -11.00 6.38
CA LEU A 130 3.99 -10.44 7.71
C LEU A 130 3.13 -11.37 8.58
N LYS A 131 2.03 -11.91 8.06
CA LYS A 131 1.23 -12.90 8.80
C LYS A 131 2.02 -14.15 9.19
N GLN A 132 2.85 -14.67 8.29
CA GLN A 132 3.70 -15.83 8.60
C GLN A 132 4.67 -15.52 9.74
N TYR A 133 5.31 -14.34 9.69
CA TYR A 133 6.18 -13.89 10.77
C TYR A 133 5.43 -13.76 12.08
N LEU A 134 4.27 -13.11 12.07
CA LEU A 134 3.52 -12.87 13.29
C LEU A 134 2.96 -14.20 13.87
N ALA A 135 2.56 -15.14 13.03
CA ALA A 135 2.11 -16.47 13.46
C ALA A 135 3.22 -17.31 14.12
N SER A 136 4.50 -17.00 13.87
CA SER A 136 5.63 -17.64 14.55
C SER A 136 6.04 -16.97 15.86
N GLN A 137 5.42 -15.85 16.24
CA GLN A 137 5.77 -15.13 17.46
C GLN A 137 5.06 -15.69 18.68
N SER A 138 5.79 -15.80 19.78
CA SER A 138 5.29 -16.29 21.07
C SER A 138 4.73 -15.19 21.98
N HIS A 139 4.97 -13.91 21.64
CA HIS A 139 4.56 -12.76 22.44
C HIS A 139 3.61 -11.86 21.65
N PRO A 140 2.52 -11.36 22.27
CA PRO A 140 1.62 -10.44 21.60
C PRO A 140 2.26 -9.06 21.44
N PHE A 141 2.12 -8.46 20.26
CA PHE A 141 2.47 -7.06 20.03
C PHE A 141 1.34 -6.18 20.56
N LYS A 142 1.66 -5.24 21.47
CA LYS A 142 0.66 -4.32 22.05
C LYS A 142 0.58 -3.03 21.28
N ARG A 143 1.72 -2.51 20.83
CA ARG A 143 1.80 -1.26 20.08
C ARG A 143 2.53 -1.45 18.77
N ALA A 144 1.83 -1.27 17.67
CA ALA A 144 2.35 -1.47 16.32
C ALA A 144 2.33 -0.17 15.49
N LEU A 145 3.22 -0.09 14.50
CA LEU A 145 3.33 1.02 13.55
C LEU A 145 3.48 0.49 12.13
N GLU A 146 2.55 0.86 11.25
CA GLU A 146 2.73 0.76 9.79
C GLU A 146 3.27 2.09 9.26
N LEU A 147 4.40 2.09 8.54
CA LEU A 147 4.87 3.25 7.79
C LEU A 147 4.58 3.09 6.30
N CYS A 148 4.33 4.22 5.63
CA CYS A 148 3.93 4.27 4.21
C CYS A 148 2.66 3.43 3.99
N CYS A 149 1.65 3.66 4.85
CA CYS A 149 0.53 2.73 4.97
C CYS A 149 -0.37 2.65 3.74
N GLY A 150 -0.37 3.68 2.87
CA GLY A 150 -1.21 3.69 1.68
C GLY A 150 -2.68 3.46 2.01
N THR A 151 -3.20 2.29 1.65
CA THR A 151 -4.59 1.87 1.92
C THR A 151 -4.83 1.30 3.33
N SER A 152 -3.76 1.06 4.10
CA SER A 152 -3.75 0.29 5.36
C SER A 152 -4.27 -1.13 5.24
N ALA A 153 -4.22 -1.71 4.03
CA ALA A 153 -4.68 -3.06 3.79
C ALA A 153 -3.93 -4.10 4.61
N THR A 154 -2.62 -3.94 4.77
CA THR A 154 -1.81 -4.85 5.59
C THR A 154 -2.17 -4.71 7.07
N ALA A 155 -2.25 -3.49 7.62
CA ALA A 155 -2.67 -3.27 9.01
C ALA A 155 -4.04 -3.89 9.32
N VAL A 156 -5.05 -3.62 8.47
CA VAL A 156 -6.40 -4.19 8.62
C VAL A 156 -6.38 -5.72 8.51
N SER A 157 -5.57 -6.25 7.59
CA SER A 157 -5.41 -7.69 7.36
C SER A 157 -4.80 -8.39 8.57
N ILE A 158 -3.70 -7.86 9.13
CA ILE A 158 -3.02 -8.49 10.28
C ILE A 158 -3.77 -8.30 11.60
N ALA A 159 -4.56 -7.23 11.74
CA ALA A 159 -5.36 -6.98 12.95
C ALA A 159 -6.31 -8.15 13.29
N LYS A 160 -6.75 -8.91 12.27
CA LYS A 160 -7.57 -10.13 12.45
C LYS A 160 -6.80 -11.28 13.11
N TYR A 161 -5.49 -11.31 12.95
CA TYR A 161 -4.61 -12.37 13.45
C TYR A 161 -4.02 -12.03 14.82
N PHE A 162 -4.14 -10.78 15.26
CA PHE A 162 -3.63 -10.28 16.53
C PHE A 162 -4.70 -9.44 17.24
N PRO A 163 -5.80 -10.02 17.74
CA PRO A 163 -6.89 -9.22 18.31
C PRO A 163 -6.50 -8.45 19.58
N ASP A 164 -5.40 -8.83 20.25
CA ASP A 164 -5.00 -8.31 21.56
C ASP A 164 -4.02 -7.12 21.51
N PHE A 165 -3.89 -6.41 20.37
CA PHE A 165 -3.11 -5.16 20.32
C PHE A 165 -3.90 -4.00 20.94
N ASP A 166 -3.19 -3.13 21.67
CA ASP A 166 -3.77 -1.95 22.30
C ASP A 166 -3.89 -0.80 21.28
N GLU A 167 -2.87 -0.61 20.46
CA GLU A 167 -2.79 0.47 19.46
C GLU A 167 -2.02 0.04 18.20
N LEU A 168 -2.58 0.31 17.02
CA LEU A 168 -1.87 0.22 15.75
C LEU A 168 -1.91 1.59 15.06
N VAL A 169 -0.76 2.25 14.97
CA VAL A 169 -0.62 3.51 14.24
C VAL A 169 -0.32 3.20 12.79
N VAL A 170 -1.03 3.83 11.85
CA VAL A 170 -0.70 3.76 10.42
C VAL A 170 -0.33 5.15 9.95
N ALA A 171 0.83 5.30 9.30
CA ALA A 171 1.37 6.60 8.97
C ALA A 171 1.71 6.72 7.48
N ASP A 172 1.38 7.88 6.93
CA ASP A 172 1.67 8.22 5.53
C ASP A 172 1.94 9.73 5.40
N LEU A 173 2.72 10.10 4.39
CA LEU A 173 2.95 11.49 3.99
C LEU A 173 1.81 12.01 3.11
N ASN A 174 1.10 11.11 2.42
CA ASN A 174 0.08 11.45 1.46
C ASN A 174 -1.30 11.62 2.14
N PRO A 175 -1.91 12.82 2.15
CA PRO A 175 -3.24 13.03 2.72
C PRO A 175 -4.34 12.18 2.08
N LYS A 176 -4.25 11.88 0.77
CA LYS A 176 -5.20 11.01 0.06
C LYS A 176 -5.08 9.56 0.54
N ALA A 177 -3.87 9.09 0.83
CA ALA A 177 -3.64 7.78 1.45
C ALA A 177 -4.29 7.71 2.84
N LEU A 178 -4.15 8.74 3.67
CA LEU A 178 -4.76 8.77 5.00
C LEU A 178 -6.29 8.81 4.96
N LEU A 179 -6.88 9.48 3.97
CA LEU A 179 -8.33 9.45 3.74
C LEU A 179 -8.79 8.02 3.39
N TYR A 180 -8.13 7.35 2.45
CA TYR A 180 -8.49 5.99 2.05
C TYR A 180 -8.21 4.97 3.16
N SER A 181 -7.10 5.12 3.88
CA SER A 181 -6.77 4.36 5.08
C SER A 181 -7.89 4.47 6.11
N ARG A 182 -8.35 5.70 6.44
CA ARG A 182 -9.49 5.91 7.35
C ARG A 182 -10.74 5.18 6.89
N ILE A 183 -11.12 5.33 5.62
CA ILE A 183 -12.31 4.66 5.06
C ILE A 183 -12.20 3.14 5.17
N ASN A 184 -11.05 2.57 4.81
CA ASN A 184 -10.84 1.13 4.83
C ASN A 184 -10.83 0.57 6.27
N ILE A 185 -10.24 1.30 7.22
CA ILE A 185 -10.24 0.96 8.65
C ILE A 185 -11.66 0.98 9.21
N ASP A 186 -12.41 2.05 8.93
CA ASP A 186 -13.78 2.23 9.40
C ASP A 186 -14.70 1.16 8.80
N PHE A 187 -14.53 0.83 7.51
CA PHE A 187 -15.26 -0.24 6.85
C PHE A 187 -14.98 -1.62 7.46
N ALA A 188 -13.72 -1.87 7.83
CA ALA A 188 -13.32 -3.10 8.52
C ALA A 188 -13.73 -3.13 10.01
N GLY A 189 -14.21 -2.01 10.56
CA GLY A 189 -14.76 -1.91 11.92
C GLY A 189 -13.72 -1.77 13.03
N TYR A 190 -12.48 -1.40 12.71
CA TYR A 190 -11.43 -1.23 13.71
C TYR A 190 -11.43 0.16 14.34
N LYS A 191 -11.33 0.23 15.67
CA LYS A 191 -11.30 1.48 16.44
C LYS A 191 -9.91 1.83 16.98
N ASN A 192 -9.06 0.83 17.11
CA ASN A 192 -7.69 0.90 17.65
C ASN A 192 -6.62 1.05 16.55
N ILE A 193 -7.03 1.27 15.29
CA ILE A 193 -6.14 1.61 14.18
C ILE A 193 -6.24 3.11 13.88
N HIS A 194 -5.12 3.82 13.96
CA HIS A 194 -5.07 5.28 13.92
C HIS A 194 -4.17 5.82 12.80
N PRO A 195 -4.76 6.34 11.71
CA PRO A 195 -4.09 7.15 10.70
C PRO A 195 -3.43 8.41 11.27
N VAL A 196 -2.15 8.60 10.96
CA VAL A 196 -1.35 9.78 11.34
C VAL A 196 -0.60 10.32 10.14
N HIS A 197 -0.76 11.62 9.85
CA HIS A 197 0.05 12.30 8.85
C HIS A 197 1.47 12.52 9.35
N SER A 198 2.45 11.86 8.71
CA SER A 198 3.85 11.91 9.13
C SER A 198 4.79 11.66 7.96
N ASN A 199 5.88 12.43 7.89
CA ASN A 199 7.04 12.04 7.10
C ASN A 199 7.87 11.06 7.95
N LEU A 200 7.79 9.77 7.61
CA LEU A 200 8.36 8.67 8.40
C LEU A 200 8.00 8.84 9.90
N PHE A 201 8.98 9.05 10.78
CA PHE A 201 8.78 9.12 12.23
C PHE A 201 8.54 10.53 12.79
N SER A 202 8.54 11.58 11.95
CA SER A 202 8.52 12.98 12.39
C SER A 202 7.37 13.34 13.34
N ASN A 203 6.16 12.83 13.08
CA ASN A 203 4.98 13.07 13.93
C ASN A 203 4.60 11.84 14.78
N ILE A 204 5.45 10.82 14.83
CA ILE A 204 5.18 9.57 15.54
C ILE A 204 5.90 9.56 16.88
N LYS A 205 5.13 9.36 17.95
CA LYS A 205 5.63 9.39 19.33
C LYS A 205 5.79 7.98 19.92
N GLY A 206 6.77 7.86 20.82
CA GLY A 206 6.99 6.66 21.62
C GLY A 206 7.73 5.54 20.87
N LYS A 207 7.67 4.36 21.45
CA LYS A 207 8.27 3.14 20.93
C LYS A 207 7.20 2.09 20.60
N PHE A 208 7.59 1.08 19.84
CA PHE A 208 6.69 0.07 19.28
C PHE A 208 7.25 -1.33 19.50
N ASP A 209 6.37 -2.28 19.68
CA ASP A 209 6.69 -3.71 19.71
C ASP A 209 6.83 -4.24 18.28
N LEU A 210 6.09 -3.65 17.34
CA LEU A 210 6.17 -3.96 15.92
C LEU A 210 6.21 -2.68 15.09
N ILE A 211 7.22 -2.53 14.24
CA ILE A 211 7.25 -1.55 13.15
C ILE A 211 7.25 -2.34 11.86
N PHE A 212 6.35 -2.06 10.93
CA PHE A 212 6.33 -2.71 9.63
C PHE A 212 6.13 -1.70 8.52
N ALA A 213 6.72 -1.97 7.36
CA ALA A 213 6.62 -1.07 6.21
C ALA A 213 6.80 -1.80 4.88
N ASN A 214 6.07 -1.33 3.88
CA ASN A 214 6.32 -1.55 2.46
C ASN A 214 6.47 -0.16 1.82
N PRO A 215 7.62 0.51 2.01
CA PRO A 215 7.82 1.85 1.47
C PRO A 215 7.96 1.82 -0.05
N PRO A 216 7.84 2.98 -0.70
CA PRO A 216 8.30 3.14 -2.08
C PRO A 216 9.78 2.75 -2.22
N TYR A 217 10.10 1.98 -3.27
CA TYR A 217 11.46 1.44 -3.48
C TYR A 217 11.98 1.57 -4.93
N LEU A 218 11.36 2.43 -5.76
CA LEU A 218 11.79 2.67 -7.14
C LEU A 218 12.33 4.09 -7.35
N ILE A 219 13.09 4.31 -8.42
CA ILE A 219 13.39 5.62 -8.98
C ILE A 219 12.27 5.95 -9.97
N ASP A 220 11.38 6.87 -9.59
CA ASP A 220 10.28 7.29 -10.44
C ASP A 220 10.54 8.71 -10.94
N PRO A 221 10.64 8.94 -12.27
CA PRO A 221 10.87 10.27 -12.84
C PRO A 221 9.80 11.29 -12.45
N HIS A 222 8.58 10.83 -12.19
CA HIS A 222 7.45 11.66 -11.74
C HIS A 222 7.36 11.83 -10.23
N GLN A 223 8.28 11.24 -9.46
CA GLN A 223 8.33 11.29 -8.00
C GLN A 223 6.97 10.99 -7.32
N ARG A 224 6.20 10.03 -7.86
CA ARG A 224 4.92 9.63 -7.26
C ARG A 224 5.17 9.10 -5.86
N HIS A 225 4.39 9.56 -4.89
CA HIS A 225 4.64 9.30 -3.46
C HIS A 225 4.61 7.80 -3.11
N TYR A 226 3.82 6.99 -3.80
CA TYR A 226 3.73 5.55 -3.56
C TYR A 226 4.88 4.75 -4.21
N ARG A 227 5.70 5.40 -5.06
CA ARG A 227 6.62 4.70 -5.97
C ARG A 227 8.07 5.13 -5.80
N HIS A 228 8.32 6.42 -5.62
CA HIS A 228 9.67 6.96 -5.52
C HIS A 228 10.29 6.76 -4.14
N GLY A 229 11.33 5.94 -4.04
CA GLY A 229 12.02 5.64 -2.79
C GLY A 229 13.36 6.35 -2.59
N GLY A 230 13.81 7.16 -3.57
CA GLY A 230 15.07 7.92 -3.52
C GLY A 230 16.04 7.54 -4.64
N HIS A 231 17.24 8.10 -4.63
CA HIS A 231 18.22 7.93 -5.71
C HIS A 231 19.55 7.30 -5.25
N GLU A 232 20.01 7.52 -4.02
CA GLU A 232 21.37 7.15 -3.61
C GLU A 232 21.58 5.62 -3.55
N LEU A 233 20.51 4.91 -3.18
CA LEU A 233 20.48 3.45 -3.08
C LEU A 233 19.52 2.86 -4.12
N ASP A 234 19.52 3.43 -5.32
CA ASP A 234 18.77 2.94 -6.48
C ASP A 234 17.26 2.76 -6.22
N GLY A 235 16.68 3.66 -5.43
CA GLY A 235 15.28 3.59 -4.99
C GLY A 235 15.11 3.16 -3.53
N CYS A 236 16.15 2.68 -2.84
CA CYS A 236 16.01 2.11 -1.49
C CYS A 236 16.29 3.11 -0.34
N ASP A 237 16.40 4.41 -0.60
CA ASP A 237 16.76 5.41 0.41
C ASP A 237 15.73 5.49 1.53
N LEU A 238 14.43 5.47 1.21
CA LEU A 238 13.35 5.45 2.19
C LEU A 238 13.40 4.19 3.04
N SER A 239 13.59 3.02 2.43
CA SER A 239 13.79 1.74 3.13
C SER A 239 14.94 1.81 4.14
N PHE A 240 16.08 2.37 3.73
CA PHE A 240 17.25 2.49 4.61
C PHE A 240 17.03 3.53 5.72
N ARG A 241 16.34 4.64 5.43
CA ARG A 241 15.94 5.63 6.46
C ARG A 241 14.98 5.04 7.48
N ILE A 242 13.99 4.27 7.05
CA ILE A 242 13.06 3.56 7.93
C ILE A 242 13.82 2.63 8.88
N ILE A 243 14.81 1.89 8.39
CA ILE A 243 15.66 1.05 9.26
C ILE A 243 16.40 1.90 10.28
N LYS A 244 17.15 2.93 9.84
CA LYS A 244 17.97 3.76 10.74
C LYS A 244 17.17 4.43 11.84
N GLU A 245 16.01 5.00 11.51
CA GLU A 245 15.14 5.67 12.47
C GLU A 245 14.35 4.65 13.31
N GLY A 246 13.88 3.57 12.69
CA GLY A 246 13.01 2.58 13.31
C GLY A 246 13.67 1.75 14.40
N ILE A 247 14.95 1.36 14.25
CA ILE A 247 15.67 0.61 15.30
C ILE A 247 15.73 1.37 16.63
N GLN A 248 15.72 2.71 16.60
CA GLN A 248 15.71 3.55 17.80
C GLN A 248 14.33 3.60 18.47
N ARG A 249 13.28 3.28 17.72
CA ARG A 249 11.87 3.29 18.13
C ARG A 249 11.35 1.92 18.56
N LEU A 250 12.19 0.88 18.59
CA LEU A 250 11.78 -0.44 19.10
C LEU A 250 11.81 -0.50 20.62
N ASN A 251 10.75 -1.06 21.21
CA ASN A 251 10.76 -1.58 22.58
C ASN A 251 11.75 -2.74 22.72
N PRO A 252 12.19 -3.10 23.94
CA PRO A 252 12.87 -4.38 24.15
C PRO A 252 12.03 -5.51 23.57
N GLN A 253 12.67 -6.47 22.88
CA GLN A 253 11.99 -7.55 22.15
C GLN A 253 11.10 -7.09 20.98
N GLY A 254 11.09 -5.79 20.65
CA GLY A 254 10.36 -5.28 19.50
C GLY A 254 11.03 -5.63 18.17
N CYS A 255 10.24 -5.69 17.10
CA CYS A 255 10.67 -6.03 15.76
C CYS A 255 10.39 -4.90 14.75
N LEU A 256 11.34 -4.67 13.85
CA LEU A 256 11.13 -3.97 12.59
C LEU A 256 11.08 -5.00 11.46
N PHE A 257 9.96 -5.06 10.75
CA PHE A 257 9.70 -5.94 9.62
C PHE A 257 9.53 -5.11 8.33
N LEU A 258 10.52 -5.14 7.46
CA LEU A 258 10.54 -4.35 6.23
C LEU A 258 10.44 -5.24 5.00
N TYR A 259 9.55 -4.86 4.09
CA TYR A 259 9.43 -5.39 2.74
C TYR A 259 9.93 -4.31 1.77
N THR A 260 10.85 -4.64 0.87
CA THR A 260 11.36 -3.66 -0.10
C THR A 260 11.89 -4.34 -1.35
N GLY A 261 11.73 -3.69 -2.51
CA GLY A 261 12.56 -3.99 -3.67
C GLY A 261 14.01 -3.60 -3.38
N VAL A 262 14.96 -4.33 -3.95
CA VAL A 262 16.40 -4.03 -3.94
C VAL A 262 17.00 -4.30 -5.30
N THR A 263 17.91 -3.43 -5.73
CA THR A 263 18.63 -3.61 -6.99
C THR A 263 19.82 -4.55 -6.79
N ILE A 264 20.02 -5.42 -7.78
CA ILE A 264 21.19 -6.28 -7.87
C ILE A 264 21.98 -5.82 -9.10
N THR A 265 23.26 -5.55 -8.88
CA THR A 265 24.20 -5.06 -9.90
C THR A 265 25.35 -6.04 -10.05
N GLN A 266 26.22 -5.80 -11.04
CA GLN A 266 27.47 -6.55 -11.20
C GLN A 266 28.35 -6.49 -9.93
N ASP A 267 28.27 -5.40 -9.16
CA ASP A 267 29.01 -5.21 -7.90
C ASP A 267 28.27 -5.79 -6.67
N GLY A 268 27.16 -6.48 -6.90
CA GLY A 268 26.32 -7.12 -5.90
C GLY A 268 25.17 -6.23 -5.40
N ASN A 269 24.74 -6.50 -4.15
CA ASN A 269 23.61 -5.84 -3.51
C ASN A 269 24.07 -4.68 -2.61
N ARG A 270 24.02 -3.45 -3.14
CA ARG A 270 24.44 -2.23 -2.42
C ARG A 270 23.61 -1.98 -1.18
N PHE A 271 22.30 -2.24 -1.21
CA PHE A 271 21.43 -2.07 -0.04
C PHE A 271 21.84 -2.98 1.12
N LEU A 272 22.10 -4.26 0.83
CA LEU A 272 22.54 -5.24 1.83
C LEU A 272 23.90 -4.85 2.43
N GLN A 273 24.85 -4.39 1.62
CA GLN A 273 26.14 -3.89 2.13
C GLN A 273 25.97 -2.74 3.13
N HIS A 274 25.07 -1.79 2.85
CA HIS A 274 24.77 -0.68 3.77
C HIS A 274 24.08 -1.18 5.04
N LEU A 275 23.15 -2.13 4.92
CA LEU A 275 22.48 -2.77 6.04
C LEU A 275 23.47 -3.48 6.96
N GLU A 276 24.36 -4.32 6.40
CA GLU A 276 25.39 -5.03 7.15
C GLU A 276 26.30 -4.08 7.93
N ASN A 277 26.72 -2.98 7.31
CA ASN A 277 27.56 -1.97 7.95
C ASN A 277 26.84 -1.27 9.11
N LEU A 278 25.55 -0.96 8.95
CA LEU A 278 24.73 -0.42 10.04
C LEU A 278 24.58 -1.43 11.18
N MET A 279 24.36 -2.70 10.87
CA MET A 279 24.15 -3.75 11.89
C MET A 279 25.42 -4.05 12.68
N LYS A 280 26.61 -3.96 12.08
CA LYS A 280 27.90 -4.05 12.80
C LYS A 280 28.03 -3.01 13.92
N GLN A 281 27.38 -1.85 13.76
CA GLN A 281 27.39 -0.77 14.75
C GLN A 281 26.33 -0.95 15.85
N ASN A 282 25.41 -1.92 15.71
CA ASN A 282 24.26 -2.11 16.60
C ASN A 282 24.20 -3.57 17.13
N THR A 283 25.18 -3.95 17.95
CA THR A 283 25.35 -5.33 18.46
C THR A 283 24.23 -5.82 19.38
N ASN A 284 23.39 -4.90 19.88
CA ASN A 284 22.19 -5.19 20.67
C ASN A 284 20.98 -5.61 19.82
N LEU A 285 21.13 -5.74 18.50
CA LEU A 285 20.08 -6.18 17.58
C LEU A 285 20.39 -7.60 17.07
N SER A 286 19.34 -8.38 16.82
CA SER A 286 19.38 -9.54 15.91
C SER A 286 18.73 -9.13 14.60
N TRP A 287 19.21 -9.64 13.47
CA TRP A 287 18.64 -9.28 12.18
C TRP A 287 18.77 -10.41 11.16
N SER A 288 17.91 -10.38 10.15
CA SER A 288 17.97 -11.26 8.98
C SER A 288 17.62 -10.49 7.72
N TYR A 289 18.23 -10.90 6.61
CA TYR A 289 17.86 -10.50 5.25
C TYR A 289 17.50 -11.76 4.47
N GLU A 290 16.38 -11.73 3.75
CA GLU A 290 15.90 -12.83 2.93
C GLU A 290 15.41 -12.29 1.59
N GLU A 291 15.97 -12.79 0.48
CA GLU A 291 15.41 -12.55 -0.85
C GLU A 291 14.25 -13.52 -1.08
N ILE A 292 13.03 -13.00 -1.25
CA ILE A 292 11.80 -13.79 -1.34
C ILE A 292 11.21 -13.86 -2.75
N ASP A 293 11.68 -13.00 -3.65
CA ASP A 293 11.34 -13.02 -5.07
C ASP A 293 12.57 -12.53 -5.85
N PRO A 294 13.17 -13.35 -6.72
CA PRO A 294 14.43 -12.99 -7.36
C PRO A 294 14.27 -11.95 -8.48
N ASP A 295 13.07 -11.76 -9.03
CA ASP A 295 12.92 -10.85 -10.16
C ASP A 295 11.52 -10.24 -10.22
N ILE A 296 11.44 -8.96 -9.89
CA ILE A 296 10.22 -8.17 -9.90
C ILE A 296 10.42 -6.93 -10.76
N PHE A 297 9.36 -6.48 -11.43
CA PHE A 297 9.37 -5.24 -12.20
C PHE A 297 10.45 -5.19 -13.30
N GLY A 298 10.65 -6.29 -14.04
CA GLY A 298 11.61 -6.35 -15.14
C GLY A 298 11.38 -5.26 -16.21
N GLU A 299 10.16 -4.74 -16.35
CA GLU A 299 9.86 -3.59 -17.21
C GLU A 299 10.58 -2.29 -16.80
N GLU A 300 11.03 -2.16 -15.54
CA GLU A 300 11.75 -0.97 -15.06
C GLU A 300 13.18 -0.93 -15.57
N LEU A 301 13.75 -2.06 -15.99
CA LEU A 301 15.10 -2.13 -16.56
C LEU A 301 15.20 -1.41 -17.92
N GLU A 302 14.07 -1.10 -18.56
CA GLU A 302 14.03 -0.23 -19.74
C GLU A 302 14.27 1.25 -19.40
N GLN A 303 14.17 1.64 -18.13
CA GLN A 303 14.32 3.03 -17.71
C GLN A 303 15.80 3.43 -17.63
N PRO A 304 16.15 4.70 -17.96
CA PRO A 304 17.52 5.19 -17.86
C PRO A 304 18.16 5.05 -16.47
N ALA A 305 17.35 5.13 -15.41
CA ALA A 305 17.81 5.03 -14.03
C ALA A 305 18.28 3.62 -13.63
N TYR A 306 18.02 2.60 -14.44
CA TYR A 306 18.28 1.19 -14.11
C TYR A 306 19.22 0.50 -15.10
N GLN A 307 19.90 1.24 -15.99
CA GLN A 307 20.80 0.64 -17.00
C GLN A 307 22.03 -0.06 -16.39
N HIS A 308 22.37 0.21 -15.13
CA HIS A 308 23.43 -0.47 -14.37
C HIS A 308 22.92 -1.63 -13.50
N VAL A 309 21.62 -1.91 -13.52
CA VAL A 309 20.96 -2.91 -12.68
C VAL A 309 20.67 -4.17 -13.49
N GLU A 310 21.06 -5.33 -12.98
CA GLU A 310 20.84 -6.62 -13.62
C GLU A 310 19.42 -7.15 -13.38
N ARG A 311 18.91 -6.95 -12.17
CA ARG A 311 17.55 -7.32 -11.75
C ARG A 311 17.13 -6.54 -10.51
N ILE A 312 15.82 -6.46 -10.27
CA ILE A 312 15.27 -5.94 -9.02
C ILE A 312 14.71 -7.15 -8.26
N ALA A 313 15.29 -7.45 -7.11
CA ALA A 313 14.82 -8.50 -6.23
C ALA A 313 13.85 -7.94 -5.19
N LEU A 314 13.08 -8.80 -4.56
CA LEU A 314 12.30 -8.47 -3.39
C LEU A 314 12.96 -9.04 -2.13
N ALA A 315 13.13 -8.19 -1.12
CA ALA A 315 13.75 -8.56 0.13
C ALA A 315 12.81 -8.36 1.33
N LEU A 316 12.93 -9.26 2.30
CA LEU A 316 12.45 -9.10 3.65
C LEU A 316 13.62 -8.84 4.59
N ILE A 317 13.48 -7.83 5.43
CA ILE A 317 14.42 -7.50 6.48
C ILE A 317 13.68 -7.58 7.81
N LYS A 318 14.24 -8.32 8.75
CA LYS A 318 13.73 -8.42 10.12
C LYS A 318 14.83 -7.93 11.05
N ILE A 319 14.52 -7.02 11.96
CA ILE A 319 15.46 -6.50 12.95
C ILE A 319 14.77 -6.49 14.30
N GLU A 320 15.31 -7.24 15.24
CA GLU A 320 14.75 -7.45 16.57
C GLU A 320 15.68 -6.86 17.63
N ARG A 321 15.10 -6.14 18.58
CA ARG A 321 15.83 -5.59 19.71
C ARG A 321 15.94 -6.65 20.80
N LYS A 322 17.15 -6.96 21.26
CA LYS A 322 17.36 -7.85 22.40
C LYS A 322 16.73 -7.25 23.68
N SER A 323 16.36 -8.14 24.61
CA SER A 323 15.77 -7.80 25.92
C SER A 323 16.57 -6.75 26.69
#